data_AF-A0A5A7S6U8-F1
#
_entry.id   AF-A0A5A7S6U8-F1
#
_cell.length_a   1.000
_cell.length_b   1.000
_cell.length_c   1.000
_cell.angle_alpha   90.00
_cell.angle_beta   90.00
_cell.angle_gamma   90.00
#
_symmetry.space_group_name_H-M   'P 1'
#
loop_
_entity.id
_entity.type
_entity.pdbx_description
1 polymer ?
#
loop_
_entity_poly.entity_id
_entity_poly.type
_entity_poly.pdbx_seq_one_letter_code
_entity_poly.pdbx_strand_id
1 'polypeptide(L)'
;MSLERVVGIHLVDMIVHRWDLAAATGRTLVVPESLLEVALPIARVITLPGSPLNGPGGVYNPPLPDEQEQAPMEALLRLLGRDPRWAATQLVSARLPSSS
;
A
#
# COMPACT_ATOMS: atom_id res chain seq x y z
N MET A 1 20.06 -6.61 -9.79
CA MET A 1 19.33 -5.39 -9.35
C MET A 1 20.34 -4.45 -8.72
N SER A 2 20.38 -3.16 -9.06
CA SER A 2 21.34 -2.20 -8.48
C SER A 2 20.95 -1.79 -7.06
N LEU A 3 21.90 -1.29 -6.27
CA LEU A 3 21.65 -0.78 -4.91
C LEU A 3 20.59 0.32 -4.90
N GLU A 4 20.71 1.29 -5.80
CA GLU A 4 19.74 2.39 -5.95
C GLU A 4 18.32 1.86 -6.16
N ARG A 5 18.17 0.80 -6.95
CA ARG A 5 16.87 0.17 -7.20
C ARG A 5 16.35 -0.59 -5.99
N VAL A 6 17.22 -1.28 -5.24
CA VAL A 6 16.84 -1.93 -3.97
C VAL A 6 16.33 -0.90 -2.98
N VAL A 7 17.05 0.21 -2.81
CA VAL A 7 16.69 1.29 -1.88
C VAL A 7 15.40 1.98 -2.32
N GLY A 8 15.23 2.23 -3.62
CA GLY A 8 14.01 2.81 -4.17
C GLY A 8 12.78 1.94 -3.95
N ILE A 9 12.90 0.62 -4.19
CA ILE A 9 11.83 -0.34 -3.92
C ILE A 9 11.52 -0.39 -2.42
N HIS A 10 12.55 -0.43 -1.57
CA HIS A 10 12.37 -0.44 -0.12
C HIS A 10 11.65 0.82 0.39
N LEU A 11 11.93 2.00 -0.18
CA LEU A 11 11.21 3.23 0.12
C LEU A 11 9.71 3.08 -0.17
N VAL A 12 9.36 2.56 -1.35
CA VAL A 12 7.97 2.30 -1.75
C VAL A 12 7.30 1.35 -0.75
N ASP A 13 7.94 0.22 -0.45
CA ASP A 13 7.40 -0.77 0.49
C ASP A 13 7.18 -0.18 1.89
N MET A 14 8.12 0.62 2.39
CA MET A 14 8.02 1.23 3.73
C MET A 14 6.90 2.27 3.82
N ILE A 15 6.69 3.09 2.79
CA ILE A 15 5.56 4.03 2.75
C ILE A 15 4.24 3.26 2.85
N VAL A 16 4.12 2.20 2.07
CA VAL A 16 2.88 1.42 1.98
C VAL A 16 2.64 0.58 3.23
N HIS A 17 3.68 -0.03 3.83
CA HIS A 17 3.54 -0.74 5.09
C HIS A 17 3.20 0.18 6.27
N ARG A 18 3.69 1.43 6.26
CA ARG A 18 3.24 2.42 7.24
C ARG A 18 1.75 2.74 7.07
N TRP A 19 1.24 2.77 5.83
CA TRP A 19 -0.19 2.90 5.58
C TRP A 19 -0.97 1.68 6.04
N ASP A 20 -0.49 0.46 5.73
CA ASP A 20 -1.13 -0.79 6.17
C ASP A 20 -1.34 -0.77 7.70
N LEU A 21 -0.31 -0.38 8.47
CA LEU A 21 -0.37 -0.25 9.93
C LEU A 21 -1.32 0.87 10.40
N ALA A 22 -1.27 2.02 9.74
CA ALA A 22 -2.12 3.16 10.11
C ALA A 22 -3.60 2.82 9.88
N ALA A 23 -3.94 2.27 8.72
CA ALA A 23 -5.30 1.83 8.39
C ALA A 23 -5.78 0.72 9.34
N ALA A 24 -4.92 -0.25 9.66
CA ALA A 24 -5.27 -1.35 10.57
C ALA A 24 -5.52 -0.89 12.01
N THR A 25 -4.90 0.22 12.42
CA THR A 25 -5.03 0.79 13.78
C THR A 25 -5.94 2.01 13.85
N GLY A 26 -6.60 2.37 12.75
CA GLY A 26 -7.48 3.55 12.68
C GLY A 26 -6.74 4.87 12.89
N ARG A 27 -5.44 4.93 12.57
CA ARG A 27 -4.60 6.14 12.69
C ARG A 27 -4.51 6.86 11.36
N THR A 28 -4.44 8.19 11.42
CA THR A 28 -4.11 9.02 10.26
C THR A 28 -2.62 8.92 9.96
N LEU A 29 -2.26 8.66 8.70
CA LEU A 29 -0.89 8.73 8.20
C LEU A 29 -0.72 10.03 7.38
N VAL A 30 0.33 10.78 7.69
CA VAL A 30 0.81 11.88 6.84
C VAL A 30 2.15 11.46 6.25
N VAL A 31 2.22 11.46 4.92
CA VAL A 31 3.46 11.21 4.16
C VAL A 31 3.85 12.53 3.48
N PRO A 32 5.10 13.00 3.64
CA PRO A 32 5.58 14.17 2.90
C PRO A 32 5.43 13.98 1.39
N GLU A 33 4.93 15.02 0.72
CA GLU A 33 4.68 14.99 -0.74
C GLU A 33 5.94 14.68 -1.53
N SER A 34 7.09 15.23 -1.12
CA SER A 34 8.39 14.96 -1.76
C SER A 34 8.80 13.48 -1.74
N LEU A 35 8.35 12.69 -0.75
CA LEU A 35 8.58 11.24 -0.76
C LEU A 35 7.65 10.53 -1.74
N LEU A 36 6.42 11.01 -1.89
CA LEU A 36 5.45 10.46 -2.85
C LEU A 36 5.86 10.78 -4.29
N GLU A 37 6.41 11.97 -4.54
CA GLU A 37 6.99 12.36 -5.84
C GLU A 37 8.11 11.40 -6.28
N VAL A 38 8.94 10.93 -5.34
CA VAL A 38 10.00 9.95 -5.61
C VAL A 38 9.46 8.53 -5.73
N ALA A 39 8.52 8.14 -4.85
CA ALA A 39 8.01 6.78 -4.78
C ALA A 39 7.14 6.39 -5.98
N LEU A 40 6.30 7.31 -6.47
CA LEU A 40 5.33 7.02 -7.53
C LEU A 40 5.96 6.55 -8.85
N PRO A 41 7.00 7.22 -9.40
CA PRO A 41 7.70 6.73 -10.58
C PRO A 41 8.31 5.33 -10.38
N ILE A 42 8.86 5.05 -9.20
CA ILE A 42 9.45 3.75 -8.88
C ILE A 42 8.36 2.68 -8.85
N ALA A 43 7.25 2.95 -8.15
CA ALA A 43 6.09 2.06 -8.08
C ALA A 43 5.57 1.73 -9.47
N ARG A 44 5.37 2.73 -10.33
CA ARG A 44 4.94 2.53 -11.73
C ARG A 44 5.86 1.59 -12.49
N VAL A 45 7.18 1.77 -12.38
CA VAL A 45 8.16 0.92 -13.08
C VAL A 45 8.13 -0.52 -12.56
N ILE A 46 8.02 -0.74 -11.25
CA ILE A 46 8.01 -2.09 -10.68
C ILE A 46 6.68 -2.81 -10.82
N THR A 47 5.60 -2.11 -11.18
CA THR A 47 4.27 -2.69 -11.41
C THR A 47 3.86 -2.74 -12.88
N LEU A 48 4.73 -2.36 -13.82
CA LEU A 48 4.46 -2.53 -15.26
C LEU A 48 4.10 -3.99 -15.63
N PRO A 49 3.26 -4.21 -16.65
CA PRO A 49 3.02 -5.54 -17.19
C PRO A 49 4.34 -6.24 -17.56
N GLY A 50 4.49 -7.50 -17.12
CA GLY A 50 5.72 -8.28 -17.31
C GLY A 50 6.81 -8.04 -16.26
N SER A 51 6.59 -7.15 -15.28
CA SER A 51 7.47 -7.05 -14.12
C SER A 51 7.47 -8.36 -13.33
N PRO A 52 8.66 -8.88 -12.93
CA PRO A 52 8.73 -10.05 -12.06
C PRO A 52 8.15 -9.81 -10.66
N LEU A 53 7.93 -8.54 -10.28
CA LEU A 53 7.38 -8.17 -8.98
C LEU A 53 5.85 -8.09 -8.97
N ASN A 54 5.19 -8.03 -10.13
CA ASN A 54 3.73 -7.83 -10.27
C ASN A 54 3.06 -8.87 -11.21
N GLY A 55 3.79 -9.92 -11.58
CA GLY A 55 3.32 -11.03 -12.43
C GLY A 55 2.99 -12.31 -11.64
N PRO A 56 2.77 -13.46 -12.32
CA PRO A 56 2.57 -14.74 -11.64
C PRO A 56 3.74 -15.07 -10.69
N GLY A 57 3.44 -15.20 -9.39
CA GLY A 57 4.45 -15.41 -8.35
C GLY A 57 5.20 -14.15 -7.91
N GLY A 58 4.77 -12.96 -8.37
CA GLY A 58 5.24 -11.66 -7.92
C GLY A 58 4.82 -11.36 -6.48
N VAL A 59 5.50 -10.38 -5.87
CA VAL A 59 5.28 -9.97 -4.47
C VAL A 59 4.18 -8.94 -4.31
N TYR A 60 3.84 -8.21 -5.37
CA TYR A 60 2.77 -7.22 -5.37
C TYR A 60 1.47 -7.80 -5.91
N ASN A 61 0.37 -7.36 -5.32
CA ASN A 61 -0.96 -7.63 -5.83
C ASN A 61 -1.17 -6.86 -7.14
N PRO A 62 -2.03 -7.38 -8.05
CA PRO A 62 -2.39 -6.68 -9.27
C PRO A 62 -2.86 -5.24 -8.99
N PRO A 63 -2.49 -4.26 -9.84
CA PRO A 63 -2.90 -2.88 -9.67
C PRO A 63 -4.43 -2.75 -9.71
N LEU A 64 -4.98 -1.92 -8.85
CA LEU A 64 -6.38 -1.51 -8.93
C LEU A 64 -6.55 -0.42 -10.00
N PRO A 65 -7.76 -0.26 -10.58
CA PRO A 65 -8.03 0.85 -11.47
C PRO A 65 -7.74 2.20 -10.82
N ASP A 66 -7.20 3.12 -11.62
CA ASP A 66 -7.06 4.52 -11.23
C ASP A 66 -8.44 5.18 -11.08
N GLU A 67 -8.55 6.09 -10.12
CA GLU A 67 -9.69 6.97 -9.93
C GLU A 67 -9.34 8.41 -10.34
N GLN A 68 -10.36 9.14 -10.79
CA GLN A 68 -10.22 10.53 -11.18
C GLN A 68 -9.92 11.38 -9.95
N GLU A 69 -8.95 12.30 -10.07
CA GLU A 69 -8.55 13.22 -8.98
C GLU A 69 -7.97 12.53 -7.72
N GLN A 70 -7.50 11.27 -7.84
CA GLN A 70 -6.92 10.55 -6.72
C GLN A 70 -5.65 11.22 -6.17
N ALA A 71 -5.51 11.22 -4.84
CA ALA A 71 -4.34 11.78 -4.18
C ALA A 71 -3.07 10.93 -4.48
N PRO A 72 -1.85 11.49 -4.41
CA PRO A 72 -0.62 10.75 -4.71
C PRO A 72 -0.44 9.47 -3.88
N MET A 73 -0.85 9.48 -2.60
CA MET A 73 -0.83 8.29 -1.75
C MET A 73 -1.83 7.22 -2.22
N GLU A 74 -3.02 7.61 -2.65
CA GLU A 74 -4.05 6.70 -3.16
C GLU A 74 -3.59 6.03 -4.46
N ALA A 75 -2.98 6.80 -5.37
CA ALA A 75 -2.37 6.27 -6.58
C ALA A 75 -1.28 5.23 -6.26
N LEU A 76 -0.43 5.51 -5.27
CA LEU A 76 0.63 4.58 -4.85
C LEU A 76 0.05 3.26 -4.30
N LEU A 77 -0.99 3.34 -3.48
CA LEU A 77 -1.67 2.16 -2.92
C LEU A 77 -2.32 1.32 -4.02
N ARG A 78 -3.05 1.97 -4.94
CA ARG A 78 -3.71 1.30 -6.05
C ARG A 78 -2.73 0.59 -6.97
N LEU A 79 -1.57 1.20 -7.28
CA LEU A 79 -0.51 0.57 -8.06
C LEU A 79 -0.03 -0.75 -7.45
N LEU A 80 -0.07 -0.87 -6.12
CA LEU A 80 0.39 -2.03 -5.36
C LEU A 80 -0.79 -2.88 -4.83
N GLY A 81 -1.94 -2.74 -5.46
CA GLY A 81 -3.13 -3.58 -5.25
C GLY A 81 -3.85 -3.36 -3.92
N ARG A 82 -3.72 -2.18 -3.30
CA ARG A 82 -4.39 -1.82 -2.05
C ARG A 82 -5.53 -0.86 -2.33
N ASP A 83 -6.70 -1.13 -1.76
CA ASP A 83 -7.85 -0.20 -1.81
C ASP A 83 -7.62 0.91 -0.75
N PRO A 84 -7.47 2.18 -1.15
CA PRO A 84 -7.27 3.28 -0.20
C PRO A 84 -8.41 3.46 0.80
N ARG A 85 -9.60 2.91 0.50
CA ARG A 85 -10.79 2.97 1.35
C ARG A 85 -10.89 1.79 2.32
N TRP A 86 -9.93 0.87 2.30
CA TRP A 86 -9.89 -0.23 3.25
C TRP A 86 -9.79 0.29 4.69
N ALA A 87 -10.61 -0.26 5.57
CA ALA A 87 -10.57 0.00 7.00
C ALA A 87 -10.71 -1.32 7.75
N ALA A 88 -10.00 -1.47 8.87
CA ALA A 88 -10.17 -2.63 9.73
C ALA A 88 -11.59 -2.64 10.32
N THR A 89 -12.40 -3.63 9.95
CA THR A 89 -13.64 -3.94 10.66
C THR A 89 -13.27 -4.39 12.07
N GLN A 90 -13.68 -3.63 13.09
CA GLN A 90 -13.47 -4.07 14.48
C GLN A 90 -14.29 -5.34 14.74
N LEU A 91 -13.61 -6.48 14.88
CA LEU A 91 -14.22 -7.69 15.37
C LEU A 91 -14.57 -7.49 16.85
N VAL A 92 -15.84 -7.15 17.12
CA VAL A 92 -16.37 -7.19 18.48
C VAL A 92 -16.44 -8.65 18.88
N SER A 93 -15.47 -9.11 19.68
CA SER A 93 -15.63 -10.37 20.41
C SER A 93 -16.81 -10.19 21.34
N ALA A 94 -17.95 -10.81 21.00
CA ALA A 94 -19.08 -10.89 21.90
C ALA A 94 -18.58 -11.56 23.19
N ARG A 95 -18.51 -10.78 24.26
CA ARG A 95 -18.23 -11.29 25.60
C ARG A 95 -19.35 -12.28 25.91
N LEU A 96 -19.05 -13.58 25.93
CA LEU A 96 -20.04 -14.58 26.36
C LEU A 96 -20.49 -14.21 27.77
N PRO A 97 -21.80 -14.17 28.07
CA PRO A 97 -22.26 -13.92 29.42
C PRO A 97 -21.71 -15.01 30.34
N SER A 98 -21.00 -14.61 31.40
CA SER A 98 -20.62 -15.50 32.48
C SER A 98 -21.89 -15.94 33.20
N SER A 99 -22.31 -17.18 32.97
CA SER A 99 -23.33 -17.83 33.80
C SER A 99 -22.69 -18.23 35.14
N SER A 100 -23.07 -17.54 36.20
CA SER A 100 -22.98 -18.00 37.60
C SER A 100 -24.13 -17.37 38.37
#